data_AF-A0A944YH12-F1
#
_entry.id   AF-A0A944YH12-F1
#
_cell.length_a   1.000
_cell.length_b   1.000
_cell.length_c   1.000
_cell.angle_alpha   90.00
_cell.angle_beta   90.00
_cell.angle_gamma   90.00
#
_symmetry.space_group_name_H-M   'P 1'
#
loop_
_entity.id
_entity.type
_entity.pdbx_description
1 polymer ?
#
loop_
_entity_poly.entity_id
_entity_poly.type
_entity_poly.pdbx_seq_one_letter_code
_entity_poly.pdbx_strand_id
1 'polypeptide(L)' 'MSSSEPEPQVRQVRLRYFAVLREHAGISFEERETISTTVEELYGEIKEEKGFDLEK' A
#
# COMPACT_ATOMS: atom_id res chain seq x y z
N MET A 1 17.62 -10.02 29.01
CA MET A 1 17.23 -8.72 28.44
C MET A 1 16.06 -8.98 27.52
N SER A 2 14.86 -8.55 27.88
CA SER A 2 13.69 -8.67 27.01
C SER A 2 13.75 -7.54 25.99
N SER A 3 14.24 -7.84 24.80
CA SER A 3 14.03 -6.97 23.64
C SER A 3 12.62 -7.23 23.15
N SER A 4 11.64 -6.50 23.67
CA SER A 4 10.33 -6.41 23.02
C SER A 4 10.52 -5.58 21.76
N GLU A 5 10.61 -6.24 20.61
CA GLU A 5 10.47 -5.55 19.32
C GLU A 5 9.15 -4.77 19.35
N PRO A 6 9.15 -3.50 18.93
CA PRO A 6 7.91 -2.73 18.91
C PRO A 6 6.91 -3.45 17.97
N GLU A 7 5.72 -3.75 18.49
CA GLU A 7 4.67 -4.33 17.66
C GLU A 7 4.40 -3.42 16.45
N PRO A 8 4.20 -4.00 15.26
CA PRO A 8 3.95 -3.23 14.06
C PRO A 8 2.69 -2.38 14.25
N GLN A 9 2.85 -1.05 14.20
CA GLN A 9 1.74 -0.12 14.33
C GLN A 9 0.90 -0.15 13.06
N VAL A 10 -0.36 -0.57 13.18
CA VAL A 10 -1.35 -0.50 12.10
C VAL A 10 -1.72 0.97 11.86
N ARG A 11 -1.64 1.40 10.60
CA ARG A 11 -1.95 2.76 10.16
C ARG A 11 -3.09 2.73 9.17
N GLN A 12 -4.02 3.68 9.30
CA GLN A 12 -5.06 3.90 8.30
C GLN A 12 -4.57 4.94 7.29
N VAL A 13 -4.56 4.59 6.01
CA VAL A 13 -4.10 5.45 4.92
C VAL A 13 -5.17 5.60 3.86
N ARG A 14 -5.15 6.74 3.15
CA ARG A 14 -6.01 7.01 2.01
C ARG A 14 -5.19 7.06 0.74
N LEU A 15 -5.52 6.18 -0.20
CA LEU A 15 -4.89 6.08 -1.51
C LEU A 15 -5.76 6.78 -2.55
N ARG A 16 -5.12 7.45 -3.51
CA ARG A 16 -5.79 8.02 -4.68
C ARG A 16 -5.07 7.55 -5.93
N TYR A 17 -5.81 6.94 -6.84
CA TYR A 17 -5.30 6.39 -8.08
C TYR A 17 -5.48 7.39 -9.23
N PHE A 18 -4.48 7.45 -10.10
CA PHE A 18 -4.46 8.35 -11.26
C PHE A 18 -4.11 7.59 -12.54
N ALA A 19 -4.61 8.09 -13.68
CA ALA A 19 -4.33 7.55 -15.01
C ALA A 19 -4.52 6.03 -15.10
N VAL A 20 -3.55 5.31 -15.67
CA VAL A 20 -3.58 3.86 -15.90
C VAL A 20 -3.82 3.05 -14.62
N LEU A 21 -3.31 3.51 -13.47
CA LEU A 21 -3.51 2.84 -12.18
C LEU A 21 -4.97 2.90 -11.74
N ARG A 22 -5.68 3.99 -12.03
CA ARG A 22 -7.11 4.11 -11.73
C ARG A 22 -7.94 3.19 -12.60
N GLU A 23 -7.57 3.06 -13.87
CA GLU A 23 -8.25 2.17 -14.82
C GLU A 23 -8.05 0.71 -14.41
N HIS A 24 -6.82 0.32 -14.05
CA HIS A 24 -6.53 -1.01 -13.52
C HIS A 24 -7.22 -1.30 -12.19
N ALA A 25 -7.20 -0.36 -11.25
CA ALA A 25 -7.83 -0.54 -9.94
C ALA A 25 -9.37 -0.52 -10.01
N GLY A 26 -9.96 0.05 -11.07
CA GLY A 26 -11.41 0.25 -11.21
C GLY A 26 -12.00 1.28 -10.25
N ILE A 27 -11.17 1.88 -9.37
CA ILE A 27 -11.57 2.84 -8.33
C ILE A 27 -10.62 4.03 -8.33
N SER A 28 -11.14 5.20 -7.97
CA SER A 28 -10.36 6.44 -7.91
C SER A 28 -9.67 6.67 -6.56
N PHE A 29 -10.16 6.04 -5.50
CA PHE A 29 -9.57 6.09 -4.17
C PHE A 29 -9.98 4.87 -3.35
N GLU A 30 -9.19 4.55 -2.33
CA GLU A 30 -9.55 3.62 -1.27
C GLU A 30 -8.95 4.08 0.07
N GLU A 31 -9.55 3.61 1.15
CA GLU A 31 -8.97 3.68 2.48
C GLU A 31 -8.60 2.26 2.90
N ARG A 32 -7.42 2.10 3.47
CA ARG A 32 -6.93 0.79 3.90
C ARG A 32 -6.09 0.89 5.16
N GLU A 33 -5.97 -0.23 5.84
CA GLU A 33 -4.98 -0.42 6.88
C GLU A 33 -3.68 -0.95 6.28
N THR A 34 -2.55 -0.58 6.88
CA THR A 34 -1.22 -1.08 6.53
C THR A 34 -0.29 -1.06 7.73
N ILE A 35 0.67 -1.98 7.75
CA ILE A 35 1.79 -1.97 8.70
C ILE A 35 3.04 -1.33 8.09
N SER A 36 3.03 -1.05 6.77
CA SER A 36 4.11 -0.37 6.07
C SER A 36 4.52 0.89 6.81
N THR A 37 5.83 1.04 6.92
CA THR A 37 6.50 2.17 7.57
C THR A 37 7.04 3.16 6.55
N THR A 38 7.21 2.73 5.30
CA THR A 38 7.65 3.58 4.19
C THR A 38 6.67 3.56 3.02
N VAL A 39 6.79 4.57 2.16
CA VAL A 39 5.98 4.66 0.93
C VAL A 39 6.34 3.55 -0.06
N GLU A 40 7.61 3.14 -0.11
CA GLU A 40 8.07 2.04 -0.97
C GLU A 40 7.51 0.69 -0.52
N GLU A 41 7.49 0.42 0.78
CA GLU A 41 6.81 -0.77 1.34
C GLU A 41 5.33 -0.77 0.97
N LEU A 42 4.64 0.35 1.19
CA LEU A 42 3.22 0.49 0.88
C LEU A 42 2.94 0.30 -0.63
N TYR A 43 3.79 0.86 -1.48
CA TYR A 43 3.68 0.67 -2.92
C TYR A 43 3.90 -0.79 -3.32
N GLY A 44 4.85 -1.49 -2.68
CA GLY A 44 5.07 -2.92 -2.86
C GLY A 44 3.82 -3.74 -2.52
N GLU A 45 3.22 -3.50 -1.35
CA GLU A 45 1.96 -4.15 -0.93
C GLU A 45 0.84 -3.95 -1.97
N ILE A 46 0.63 -2.70 -2.41
CA ILE A 46 -0.41 -2.35 -3.39
C ILE A 46 -0.11 -3.00 -4.75
N LYS A 47 1.15 -2.99 -5.18
CA LYS A 47 1.58 -3.57 -6.46
C LYS A 47 1.29 -5.07 -6.50
N GLU A 48 1.65 -5.79 -5.45
CA GLU A 48 1.41 -7.23 -5.33
C GLU A 48 -0.09 -7.55 -5.29
N GLU A 49 -0.86 -6.82 -4.48
CA GLU A 49 -2.30 -7.05 -4.33
C GLU A 49 -3.10 -6.76 -5.62
N LYS A 50 -2.82 -5.62 -6.28
CA LYS A 50 -3.57 -5.17 -7.46
C LYS A 50 -2.99 -5.68 -8.77
N GLY A 51 -1.82 -6.33 -8.75
CA GLY A 51 -1.12 -6.77 -9.95
C GLY A 51 -0.73 -5.61 -10.86
N PHE A 52 -0.27 -4.49 -10.29
CA PHE A 52 0.19 -3.35 -11.09
C PHE A 52 1.51 -3.69 -11.78
N ASP A 53 1.41 -4.27 -12.97
CA ASP A 53 2.56 -4.51 -13.82
C ASP A 53 2.79 -3.28 -14.71
N LEU A 54 3.53 -2.31 -14.19
CA LEU A 54 3.95 -1.12 -14.95
C LEU A 54 5.20 -1.39 -15.81
N GLU A 55 5.60 -2.65 -16.00
CA GLU A 55 6.65 -2.96 -16.95
C GLU A 55 6.19 -2.60 -18.37
N LYS A 56 7.06 -1.88 -19.08
CA LYS A 56 6.81 -1.27 -20.39
C LYS A 56 6.57 -2.28 -21.50
#